data_AF-A0A661TWA0-F1
#
_entry.id   AF-A0A661TWA0-F1
#
_cell.length_a   1.000
_cell.length_b   1.000
_cell.length_c   1.000
_cell.angle_alpha   90.00
_cell.angle_beta   90.00
_cell.angle_gamma   90.00
#
_symmetry.space_group_name_H-M   'P 1'
#
loop_
_entity.id
_entity.type
_entity.pdbx_description
1 polymer ?
#
loop_
_entity_poly.entity_id
_entity_poly.type
_entity_poly.pdbx_seq_one_letter_code
_entity_poly.pdbx_strand_id
1 'polypeptide(L)'
;MPEDAYLALDDIGAITFISGRKIIDLRGIVEPELLPLVRLALIDANKSDRLIYNYVRNKRPDYFIVFRKSHRFTEKEDIFEELYSIKLLDNIICGADEMVVF
;
A
#
# COMPACT_ATOMS: atom_id res chain seq x y z
N MET A 1 4.83 15.28 2.64
CA MET A 1 5.33 14.29 3.62
C MET A 1 6.74 14.69 4.06
N PRO A 2 7.11 14.52 5.34
CA PRO A 2 8.48 14.71 5.84
C PRO A 2 9.52 13.92 5.04
N GLU A 3 10.80 14.34 5.09
CA GLU A 3 11.90 13.69 4.36
C GLU A 3 12.24 12.30 4.89
N ASP A 4 12.06 12.08 6.18
CA ASP A 4 12.35 10.83 6.92
C ASP A 4 11.13 9.91 7.05
N ALA A 5 10.00 10.27 6.45
CA ALA A 5 8.76 9.50 6.53
C ALA A 5 8.95 8.04 6.06
N TYR A 6 8.43 7.11 6.86
CA TYR A 6 8.39 5.69 6.56
C TYR A 6 7.08 5.34 5.86
N LEU A 7 7.16 4.84 4.63
CA LEU A 7 5.99 4.67 3.76
C LEU A 7 5.64 3.20 3.56
N ALA A 8 4.35 2.85 3.54
CA ALA A 8 3.89 1.56 3.03
C ALA A 8 3.21 1.75 1.67
N LEU A 9 3.66 1.02 0.65
CA LEU A 9 3.39 1.32 -0.75
C LEU A 9 2.90 0.10 -1.54
N ASP A 10 1.85 0.28 -2.35
CA ASP A 10 1.50 -0.68 -3.40
C ASP A 10 2.39 -0.58 -4.64
N ASP A 11 2.86 0.63 -4.95
CA ASP A 11 3.74 0.91 -6.07
C ASP A 11 5.00 1.60 -5.53
N ILE A 12 6.09 0.85 -5.53
CA ILE A 12 7.38 1.31 -5.02
C ILE A 12 8.22 2.02 -6.07
N GLY A 13 7.76 2.18 -7.31
CA GLY A 13 8.60 2.59 -8.45
C GLY A 13 9.26 3.96 -8.28
N ALA A 14 8.67 5.00 -8.89
CA ALA A 14 9.29 6.31 -8.96
C ALA A 14 9.49 6.94 -7.56
N ILE A 15 8.52 6.77 -6.66
CA ILE A 15 8.57 7.40 -5.33
C ILE A 15 9.72 6.88 -4.49
N THR A 16 10.02 5.57 -4.48
CA THR A 16 11.15 5.06 -3.69
C THR A 16 12.47 5.56 -4.24
N PHE A 17 12.64 5.55 -5.57
CA PHE A 17 13.86 5.99 -6.24
C PHE A 17 14.13 7.50 -6.04
N ILE A 18 13.13 8.34 -6.27
CA ILE A 18 13.28 9.80 -6.19
C ILE A 18 13.42 10.27 -4.74
N SER A 19 12.66 9.66 -3.84
CA SER A 19 12.47 10.17 -2.49
C SER A 19 13.50 9.67 -1.49
N GLY A 20 14.14 8.51 -1.75
CA GLY A 20 15.11 7.87 -0.85
C GLY A 20 14.53 7.43 0.50
N ARG A 21 13.21 7.49 0.67
CA ARG A 21 12.54 7.18 1.93
C ARG A 21 12.60 5.69 2.25
N LYS A 22 12.54 5.38 3.54
CA LYS A 22 12.33 4.01 3.99
C LYS A 22 10.92 3.57 3.56
N ILE A 23 10.80 2.34 3.08
CA ILE A 23 9.52 1.81 2.58
C ILE A 23 9.21 0.41 3.12
N ILE A 24 7.92 0.06 3.09
CA ILE A 24 7.37 -1.29 3.10
C ILE A 24 6.76 -1.51 1.73
N ASP A 25 7.26 -2.50 1.00
CA ASP A 25 6.72 -2.89 -0.30
C ASP A 25 5.59 -3.91 -0.13
N LEU A 26 4.35 -3.49 -0.32
CA LEU A 26 3.18 -4.34 -0.12
C LEU A 26 3.02 -5.41 -1.21
N ARG A 27 3.80 -5.36 -2.29
CA ARG A 27 3.80 -6.34 -3.38
C ARG A 27 4.93 -7.36 -3.25
N GLY A 28 5.86 -7.15 -2.32
CA GLY A 28 6.95 -8.07 -2.01
C GLY A 28 8.01 -8.22 -3.10
N ILE A 29 8.15 -7.21 -3.96
CA ILE A 29 9.25 -7.10 -4.93
C ILE A 29 10.59 -6.95 -4.21
N VAL A 30 10.64 -6.09 -3.18
CA VAL A 30 11.82 -5.87 -2.32
C VAL A 30 11.60 -6.25 -0.86
N GLU A 31 10.38 -6.67 -0.49
CA GLU A 31 10.02 -7.16 0.85
C GLU A 31 9.53 -8.63 0.77
N PRO A 32 10.45 -9.60 0.63
CA PRO A 32 10.11 -10.98 0.25
C PRO A 32 9.22 -11.71 1.28
N GLU A 33 9.22 -11.30 2.55
CA GLU A 33 8.32 -11.88 3.56
C GLU A 33 6.83 -11.64 3.28
N LEU A 34 6.50 -10.64 2.45
CA LEU A 34 5.12 -10.35 2.05
C LEU A 34 4.67 -11.19 0.85
N LEU A 35 5.58 -11.78 0.07
CA LEU A 35 5.23 -12.60 -1.10
C LEU A 35 4.27 -13.76 -0.79
N PRO A 36 4.41 -14.52 0.31
CA PRO A 36 3.43 -15.55 0.66
C PRO A 36 2.03 -14.99 0.86
N LEU A 37 1.91 -13.78 1.43
CA LEU A 37 0.63 -13.11 1.66
C LEU A 37 0.06 -12.59 0.34
N VAL A 38 0.89 -11.97 -0.51
CA VAL A 38 0.48 -11.52 -1.85
C VAL A 38 -0.05 -12.70 -2.68
N ARG A 39 0.63 -13.85 -2.65
CA ARG A 39 0.17 -15.08 -3.33
C ARG A 39 -1.10 -15.64 -2.71
N LEU A 40 -1.25 -15.54 -1.40
CA LEU A 40 -2.47 -15.97 -0.69
C LEU A 40 -3.70 -15.22 -1.19
N ALA A 41 -3.57 -13.97 -1.66
CA ALA A 41 -4.70 -13.20 -2.18
C ALA A 41 -5.39 -13.86 -3.38
N LEU A 42 -4.66 -14.70 -4.14
CA LEU A 42 -5.21 -15.47 -5.27
C LEU A 42 -6.15 -16.62 -4.82
N ILE A 43 -6.08 -17.01 -3.56
CA ILE A 43 -6.85 -18.12 -2.97
C ILE A 43 -7.88 -17.59 -1.98
N ASP A 44 -7.46 -16.66 -1.12
CA ASP A 44 -8.26 -16.06 -0.06
C ASP A 44 -7.82 -14.60 0.18
N ALA A 45 -8.39 -13.69 -0.60
CA ALA A 45 -8.13 -12.24 -0.51
C ALA A 45 -8.43 -11.68 0.89
N ASN A 46 -9.50 -12.13 1.55
CA ASN A 46 -9.86 -11.62 2.87
C ASN A 46 -8.82 -11.98 3.94
N LYS A 47 -8.29 -13.21 3.88
CA LYS A 47 -7.23 -13.66 4.78
C LYS A 47 -5.91 -12.95 4.47
N SER A 48 -5.57 -12.77 3.20
CA SER A 48 -4.39 -12.02 2.79
C SER A 48 -4.43 -10.59 3.32
N ASP A 49 -5.51 -9.84 3.04
CA ASP A 49 -5.70 -8.46 3.48
C ASP A 49 -5.54 -8.30 5.00
N ARG A 50 -6.15 -9.20 5.78
CA ARG A 50 -6.04 -9.16 7.25
C ARG A 50 -4.59 -9.36 7.70
N LEU A 51 -3.83 -10.24 7.04
CA LEU A 51 -2.45 -10.52 7.40
C LEU A 51 -1.52 -9.38 6.98
N ILE A 52 -1.73 -8.80 5.80
CA ILE A 52 -1.00 -7.60 5.32
C ILE A 52 -1.27 -6.43 6.26
N TYR A 53 -2.53 -6.17 6.61
CA TYR A 53 -2.90 -5.13 7.59
C TYR A 53 -2.16 -5.33 8.92
N ASN A 54 -2.17 -6.54 9.48
CA ASN A 54 -1.45 -6.82 10.73
C ASN A 54 0.06 -6.61 10.61
N TYR A 55 0.66 -7.00 9.48
CA TYR A 55 2.07 -6.78 9.21
C TYR A 55 2.41 -5.28 9.18
N VAL A 56 1.64 -4.50 8.41
CA VAL A 56 1.81 -3.05 8.29
C VAL A 56 1.60 -2.35 9.64
N ARG A 57 0.52 -2.70 10.35
CA ARG A 57 0.22 -2.17 11.69
C ARG A 57 1.34 -2.41 12.69
N ASN A 58 1.99 -3.57 12.65
CA ASN A 58 3.11 -3.88 13.53
C ASN A 58 4.36 -3.06 13.19
N LYS A 59 4.58 -2.75 11.91
CA LYS A 59 5.73 -1.97 11.44
C LYS A 59 5.53 -0.46 11.63
N ARG A 60 4.28 0.01 11.76
CA ARG A 60 3.91 1.41 12.03
C ARG A 60 4.54 2.42 11.05
N PRO A 61 4.26 2.33 9.73
CA PRO A 61 4.63 3.40 8.81
C PRO A 61 3.88 4.70 9.15
N ASP A 62 4.45 5.83 8.73
CA ASP A 62 3.86 7.16 8.88
C ASP A 62 2.73 7.38 7.87
N TYR A 63 2.83 6.77 6.68
CA TYR A 63 1.84 6.89 5.62
C TYR A 63 1.58 5.56 4.93
N PHE A 64 0.34 5.36 4.49
CA PHE A 64 -0.09 4.24 3.67
C PHE A 64 -0.56 4.74 2.31
N ILE A 65 0.19 4.44 1.25
CA ILE A 65 -0.06 4.93 -0.11
C ILE A 65 -0.37 3.75 -1.02
N VAL A 66 -1.64 3.61 -1.36
CA VAL A 66 -2.12 2.45 -2.10
C VAL A 66 -3.13 2.82 -3.16
N PHE A 67 -3.40 1.87 -4.05
CA PHE A 67 -4.59 1.94 -4.87
C PHE A 67 -5.82 1.64 -4.00
N ARG A 68 -6.86 2.48 -4.03
CA ARG A 68 -8.00 2.38 -3.10
C ARG A 68 -8.61 0.98 -3.09
N LYS A 69 -8.72 0.33 -4.26
CA LYS A 69 -9.36 -0.98 -4.41
C LYS A 69 -8.44 -2.18 -4.13
N SER A 70 -7.17 -1.97 -3.83
CA SER A 70 -6.20 -3.06 -3.65
C SER A 70 -6.37 -3.87 -2.38
N HIS A 71 -6.88 -3.22 -1.33
CA HIS A 71 -6.98 -3.81 0.00
C HIS A 71 -8.32 -3.39 0.59
N ARG A 72 -9.16 -4.33 1.02
CA ARG A 72 -10.51 -4.01 1.51
C ARG A 72 -10.53 -3.18 2.78
N PHE A 73 -9.42 -3.11 3.51
CA PHE A 73 -9.31 -2.29 4.72
C PHE A 73 -9.16 -0.79 4.44
N THR A 74 -8.91 -0.37 3.20
CA THR A 74 -8.94 1.05 2.79
C THR A 74 -10.36 1.63 2.73
N GLU A 75 -11.39 0.76 2.65
CA GLU A 75 -12.80 1.15 2.69
C GLU A 75 -13.29 1.44 4.13
N LYS A 76 -12.43 1.22 5.13
CA LYS A 76 -12.76 1.35 6.55
C LYS A 76 -12.27 2.69 7.10
N GLU A 77 -13.18 3.66 7.11
CA GLU A 77 -12.94 5.03 7.63
C GLU A 77 -12.62 5.07 9.13
N ASP A 78 -12.89 3.99 9.89
CA ASP A 78 -12.63 3.93 11.34
C ASP A 78 -11.17 3.59 11.70
N ILE A 79 -10.34 3.25 10.72
CA ILE A 79 -8.96 2.78 10.93
C ILE A 79 -7.92 3.75 10.36
N PHE A 80 -8.26 4.44 9.26
CA PHE A 80 -7.35 5.31 8.54
C PHE A 80 -7.98 6.69 8.34
N GLU A 81 -7.16 7.74 8.45
CA GLU A 81 -7.54 9.09 8.04
C GLU A 81 -7.10 9.29 6.59
N GLU A 82 -8.04 9.52 5.68
CA GLU A 82 -7.67 9.85 4.30
C GLU A 82 -7.13 11.29 4.24
N LEU A 83 -5.85 11.43 3.87
CA LEU A 83 -5.20 12.72 3.75
C LEU A 83 -5.30 13.30 2.33
N TYR A 84 -5.24 12.44 1.32
CA TYR A 84 -5.27 12.83 -0.09
C TYR A 84 -5.63 11.67 -1.01
N SER A 85 -6.39 11.91 -2.06
CA SER A 85 -6.64 10.92 -3.11
C SER A 85 -6.63 11.56 -4.50
N ILE A 86 -6.29 10.76 -5.51
CA ILE A 86 -6.31 11.18 -6.91
C ILE A 86 -6.85 10.07 -7.81
N LYS A 87 -7.79 10.44 -8.68
CA LYS A 87 -8.29 9.57 -9.74
C LYS A 87 -7.38 9.64 -10.96
N LEU A 88 -7.01 8.48 -11.48
CA LEU A 88 -6.18 8.31 -12.66
C LEU A 88 -7.09 8.16 -13.88
N LEU A 89 -7.37 9.26 -14.56
CA LEU A 89 -8.32 9.29 -15.70
C LEU A 89 -7.76 8.59 -16.95
N ASP A 90 -6.45 8.69 -17.17
CA ASP A 90 -5.75 8.00 -18.25
C ASP A 90 -4.84 6.91 -17.67
N ASN A 91 -5.47 5.86 -17.14
CA ASN A 91 -4.77 4.77 -16.48
C ASN A 91 -4.41 3.64 -17.47
N ILE A 92 -3.19 3.70 -18.02
CA ILE A 92 -2.68 2.70 -18.97
C ILE A 92 -1.93 1.56 -18.24
N ILE A 93 -1.29 1.84 -17.10
CA ILE A 93 -0.32 0.93 -16.47
C ILE A 93 -0.51 0.71 -14.96
N CYS A 94 -1.30 1.54 -14.27
CA CYS A 94 -1.43 1.48 -12.82
C CYS A 94 -2.48 0.43 -12.38
N GLY A 95 -2.29 -0.11 -11.17
CA GLY A 95 -3.10 -1.23 -10.64
C GLY A 95 -4.57 -0.90 -10.37
N ALA A 96 -4.94 0.37 -10.23
CA ALA A 96 -6.35 0.81 -10.16
C ALA A 96 -6.51 2.27 -10.60
N ASP A 97 -7.76 2.72 -10.68
CA ASP A 97 -8.18 4.05 -11.12
C ASP A 97 -8.07 5.15 -10.05
N GLU A 98 -7.68 4.81 -8.83
CA GLU A 98 -7.54 5.78 -7.74
C GLU A 98 -6.39 5.40 -6.80
N MET A 99 -5.51 6.35 -6.54
CA MET A 99 -4.48 6.26 -5.49
C MET A 99 -4.89 7.13 -4.31
N VAL A 100 -4.62 6.64 -3.11
CA VAL A 100 -4.97 7.29 -1.85
C VAL A 100 -3.78 7.26 -0.90
N VAL A 101 -3.63 8.34 -0.15
CA VAL A 101 -2.69 8.52 0.95
C VAL A 101 -3.51 8.57 2.23
N PHE A 102 -3.22 7.63 3.12
CA PHE A 102 -3.63 7.68 4.52
C PHE A 102 -2.42 8.00 5.40
#